data_AF-A0A6L7SSU8-F1
#
_entry.id   AF-A0A6L7SSU8-F1
#
_cell.length_a   1.000
_cell.length_b   1.000
_cell.length_c   1.000
_cell.angle_alpha   90.00
_cell.angle_beta   90.00
_cell.angle_gamma   90.00
#
_symmetry.space_group_name_H-M   'P 1'
#
loop_
_entity.id
_entity.type
_entity.pdbx_description
1 polymer ?
#
loop_
_entity_poly.entity_id
_entity_poly.type
_entity_poly.pdbx_seq_one_letter_code
_entity_poly.pdbx_strand_id
1 'polypeptide(L)'
;MALLDKLGLKFLMKEYERGTANLSRILGQFINLEGTKEPPLKIIDISGLPNEVAGPLTGAIARLLFQYKLHQTREERETDPILFVCEEAHRYVPNRGDAQYEVAQSAVRRLAREGRKYGLGLMLVSQRPSDIEGTVISQCNSWLVLRLSNSADQDHVSRFLPDSQAGMTGMLSSLPVRKPCL
;
A
#
# COMPACT_ATOMS: atom_id res chain seq x y z
N MET A 1 -12.65 23.68 -1.86
CA MET A 1 -11.28 24.20 -2.11
C MET A 1 -10.31 23.92 -0.96
N ALA A 2 -10.65 24.18 0.31
CA ALA A 2 -9.75 23.94 1.46
C ALA A 2 -9.42 22.45 1.76
N LEU A 3 -10.29 21.51 1.40
CA LEU A 3 -10.06 20.08 1.62
C LEU A 3 -8.94 19.51 0.71
N LEU A 4 -8.85 20.02 -0.53
CA LEU A 4 -7.88 19.57 -1.53
C LEU A 4 -6.45 20.02 -1.22
N ASP A 5 -6.27 21.17 -0.56
CA ASP A 5 -4.97 21.65 -0.10
C ASP A 5 -4.42 20.78 1.06
N LYS A 6 -5.29 20.24 1.92
CA LYS A 6 -4.88 19.29 2.98
C LYS A 6 -4.50 17.91 2.45
N LEU A 7 -5.07 17.51 1.32
CA LEU A 7 -4.87 16.20 0.71
C LEU A 7 -3.66 16.12 -0.22
N GLY A 8 -3.02 17.25 -0.56
CA GLY A 8 -1.92 17.31 -1.54
C GLY A 8 -2.34 17.04 -3.00
N LEU A 9 -3.60 16.71 -3.27
CA LEU A 9 -4.11 16.27 -4.58
C LEU A 9 -4.43 17.42 -5.56
N LYS A 10 -4.05 18.67 -5.24
CA LYS A 10 -4.34 19.85 -6.09
C LYS A 10 -3.75 19.75 -7.50
N PHE A 11 -2.70 18.95 -7.68
CA PHE A 11 -2.05 18.75 -8.98
C PHE A 11 -2.92 17.96 -9.97
N LEU A 12 -3.84 17.11 -9.51
CA LEU A 12 -4.73 16.32 -10.36
C LEU A 12 -5.83 17.17 -11.03
N MET A 13 -6.11 18.35 -10.48
CA MET A 13 -7.24 19.21 -10.87
C MET A 13 -6.79 20.49 -11.57
N LYS A 14 -5.49 20.69 -11.80
CA LYS A 14 -4.96 21.85 -12.54
C LYS A 14 -4.65 21.46 -13.98
N GLU A 15 -5.07 22.29 -14.93
CA GLU A 15 -4.62 22.17 -16.31
C GLU A 15 -3.09 22.28 -16.36
N TYR A 16 -2.48 21.40 -17.14
CA TYR A 16 -1.04 21.38 -17.36
C TYR A 16 -0.62 22.67 -18.09
N GLU A 17 0.02 23.60 -17.38
CA GLU A 17 0.71 24.71 -18.05
C GLU A 17 2.16 24.29 -18.32
N ARG A 18 2.66 24.65 -19.50
CA ARG A 18 4.01 24.32 -19.96
C ARG A 18 5.03 24.98 -19.01
N GLY A 19 5.48 24.24 -17.99
CA GLY A 19 6.45 24.69 -16.98
C GLY A 19 6.01 24.63 -15.50
N THR A 20 4.77 24.27 -15.15
CA THR A 20 4.26 24.45 -13.77
C THR A 20 4.04 23.20 -12.91
N ALA A 21 4.45 22.01 -13.36
CA ALA A 21 4.62 20.86 -12.47
C ALA A 21 5.79 20.00 -12.92
N ASN A 22 7.00 20.33 -12.47
CA ASN A 22 8.11 19.39 -12.57
C ASN A 22 7.71 18.10 -11.85
N LEU A 23 7.94 16.95 -12.48
CA LEU A 23 7.71 15.62 -11.91
C LEU A 23 8.28 15.51 -10.47
N SER A 24 9.37 16.21 -10.19
CA SER A 24 9.94 16.35 -8.84
C SER A 24 8.95 16.93 -7.82
N ARG A 25 8.13 17.93 -8.18
CA ARG A 25 7.13 18.50 -7.27
C ARG A 25 6.02 17.51 -6.96
N ILE A 26 5.60 16.70 -7.94
CA ILE A 26 4.57 15.65 -7.73
C ILE A 26 5.16 14.52 -6.89
N LEU A 27 6.37 14.07 -7.21
CA LEU A 27 7.08 13.06 -6.43
C LEU A 27 7.31 13.55 -4.99
N GLY A 28 7.68 14.81 -4.79
CA GLY A 28 7.87 15.41 -3.46
C GLY A 28 6.64 15.36 -2.54
N GLN A 29 5.43 15.14 -3.09
CA GLN A 29 4.22 14.92 -2.30
C GLN A 29 4.15 13.51 -1.71
N PHE A 30 4.79 12.54 -2.36
CA PHE A 30 4.76 11.12 -2.01
C PHE A 30 6.07 10.65 -1.36
N ILE A 31 7.20 11.30 -1.69
CA ILE A 31 8.54 10.90 -1.26
C ILE A 31 9.32 12.13 -0.78
N ASN A 32 10.27 11.91 0.12
CA ASN A 32 11.25 12.95 0.44
C ASN A 32 12.30 13.00 -0.66
N LEU A 33 12.42 14.15 -1.32
CA LEU A 33 13.52 14.38 -2.24
C LEU A 33 14.77 14.80 -1.47
N GLU A 34 15.95 14.45 -2.00
CA GLU A 34 17.23 14.84 -1.42
C GLU A 34 17.29 16.35 -1.16
N GLY A 35 17.75 16.72 0.05
CA GLY A 35 17.84 18.12 0.48
C GLY A 35 16.57 18.71 1.11
N THR A 36 15.45 17.96 1.16
CA THR A 36 14.25 18.40 1.89
C THR A 36 14.32 18.00 3.37
N LYS A 37 14.01 18.93 4.30
CA LYS A 37 13.92 18.67 5.75
C LYS A 37 12.57 18.08 6.18
N GLU A 38 11.80 17.55 5.23
CA GLU A 38 10.45 17.09 5.51
C GLU A 38 10.46 15.74 6.24
N PRO A 39 9.44 15.43 7.05
CA PRO A 39 9.35 14.14 7.72
C PRO A 39 9.27 12.99 6.69
N PRO A 40 9.95 11.86 6.93
CA PRO A 40 9.96 10.72 6.01
C PRO A 40 8.61 10.02 5.88
N LEU A 41 7.69 10.26 6.81
CA LEU A 41 6.32 9.74 6.77
C LEU A 41 5.42 10.68 5.97
N LYS A 42 4.91 10.19 4.83
CA LYS A 42 3.88 10.85 4.02
C LYS A 42 2.56 10.09 4.16
N ILE A 43 1.53 10.78 4.65
CA ILE A 43 0.19 10.21 4.83
C ILE A 43 -0.71 10.77 3.72
N ILE A 44 -1.31 9.87 2.95
CA ILE A 44 -2.27 10.20 1.90
C ILE A 44 -3.65 9.77 2.41
N ASP A 45 -4.44 10.74 2.88
CA ASP A 45 -5.78 10.47 3.38
C ASP A 45 -6.75 10.27 2.19
N ILE A 46 -7.29 9.07 2.06
CA ILE A 46 -8.28 8.70 1.04
C ILE A 46 -9.59 8.22 1.66
N SER A 47 -9.79 8.45 2.96
CA SER A 47 -10.94 7.98 3.73
C SER A 47 -12.28 8.43 3.15
N GLY A 48 -12.34 9.65 2.61
CA GLY A 48 -13.54 10.24 2.01
C GLY A 48 -13.83 9.80 0.57
N LEU A 49 -13.00 8.96 -0.05
CA LEU A 49 -13.15 8.59 -1.46
C LEU A 49 -13.97 7.29 -1.63
N PRO A 50 -14.87 7.22 -2.64
CA PRO A 50 -15.49 5.98 -3.07
C PRO A 50 -14.44 4.97 -3.56
N ASN A 51 -14.75 3.67 -3.48
CA ASN A 51 -13.85 2.59 -3.92
C ASN A 51 -13.48 2.70 -5.41
N GLU A 52 -14.43 3.16 -6.23
CA GLU A 52 -14.26 3.42 -7.67
C GLU A 52 -13.14 4.43 -7.96
N VAL A 53 -12.84 5.33 -7.02
CA VAL A 53 -11.78 6.33 -7.14
C VAL A 53 -10.54 5.88 -6.39
N ALA A 54 -10.72 5.32 -5.19
CA ALA A 54 -9.63 4.93 -4.32
C ALA A 54 -8.75 3.81 -4.92
N GLY A 55 -9.35 2.82 -5.59
CA GLY A 55 -8.62 1.76 -6.28
C GLY A 55 -7.68 2.32 -7.37
N PRO A 56 -8.21 3.01 -8.39
CA PRO A 56 -7.38 3.64 -9.43
C PRO A 56 -6.34 4.61 -8.89
N LEU A 57 -6.65 5.40 -7.85
CA LEU A 57 -5.69 6.30 -7.22
C LEU A 57 -4.52 5.54 -6.58
N THR A 58 -4.80 4.51 -5.78
CA THR A 58 -3.78 3.63 -5.20
C THR A 58 -2.93 2.98 -6.30
N GLY A 59 -3.56 2.51 -7.38
CA GLY A 59 -2.86 1.95 -8.55
C GLY A 59 -1.96 2.96 -9.26
N ALA A 60 -2.40 4.22 -9.39
CA ALA A 60 -1.60 5.28 -10.00
C ALA A 60 -0.37 5.64 -9.14
N ILE A 61 -0.55 5.77 -7.83
CA ILE A 61 0.55 6.03 -6.88
C ILE A 61 1.55 4.87 -6.90
N ALA A 62 1.06 3.63 -6.81
CA ALA A 62 1.86 2.42 -6.89
C ALA A 62 2.72 2.39 -8.18
N ARG A 63 2.11 2.69 -9.33
CA ARG A 63 2.82 2.75 -10.62
C ARG A 63 3.85 3.87 -10.63
N LEU A 64 3.52 5.05 -10.13
CA LEU A 64 4.43 6.20 -10.08
C LEU A 64 5.67 5.89 -9.23
N LEU A 65 5.48 5.35 -8.02
CA LEU A 65 6.58 4.96 -7.13
C LEU A 65 7.45 3.88 -7.77
N PHE A 66 6.82 2.88 -8.40
CA PHE A 66 7.57 1.82 -9.10
C PHE A 66 8.40 2.39 -10.26
N GLN A 67 7.83 3.28 -11.08
CA GLN A 67 8.55 3.93 -12.18
C GLN A 67 9.70 4.78 -11.68
N TYR A 68 9.50 5.56 -10.60
CA TYR A 68 10.56 6.32 -9.96
C TYR A 68 11.74 5.42 -9.56
N LYS A 69 11.46 4.31 -8.88
CA LYS A 69 12.47 3.34 -8.45
C LYS A 69 13.15 2.58 -9.58
N LEU A 70 12.44 2.35 -10.68
CA LEU A 70 12.98 1.70 -11.86
C LEU A 70 14.10 2.52 -12.52
N HIS A 71 13.97 3.86 -12.52
CA HIS A 71 14.93 4.78 -13.13
C HIS A 71 16.12 5.13 -12.22
N GLN A 72 16.09 4.74 -10.95
CA GLN A 72 17.24 4.91 -10.06
C GLN A 72 18.37 3.93 -10.39
N THR A 73 19.60 4.38 -10.19
CA THR A 73 20.81 3.54 -10.18
C THR A 73 20.81 2.61 -8.96
N ARG A 74 21.74 1.66 -8.92
CA ARG A 74 21.84 0.72 -7.79
C ARG A 74 22.17 1.43 -6.47
N GLU A 75 23.08 2.40 -6.51
CA GLU A 75 23.54 3.15 -5.33
C GLU A 75 22.42 4.03 -4.74
N GLU A 76 21.63 4.67 -5.62
CA GLU A 76 20.45 5.46 -5.22
C GLU A 76 19.37 4.59 -4.56
N ARG A 77 19.15 3.36 -5.04
CA ARG A 77 18.16 2.45 -4.45
C ARG A 77 18.52 1.98 -3.04
N GLU A 78 19.81 1.88 -2.73
CA GLU A 78 20.28 1.45 -1.40
C GLU A 78 20.15 2.56 -0.36
N THR A 79 20.19 3.82 -0.78
CA THR A 79 20.14 5.00 0.08
C THR A 79 18.74 5.60 0.22
N ASP A 80 17.82 5.27 -0.68
CA ASP A 80 16.43 5.72 -0.68
C ASP A 80 15.45 4.51 -0.62
N PRO A 81 15.31 3.76 0.49
CA PRO A 81 14.29 2.72 0.58
C PRO A 81 12.90 3.36 0.81
N ILE A 82 11.89 2.91 0.04
CA ILE A 82 10.50 3.36 0.21
C ILE A 82 9.64 2.20 0.69
N LEU A 83 8.84 2.43 1.73
CA LEU A 83 7.78 1.51 2.16
C LEU A 83 6.42 2.09 1.79
N PHE A 84 5.72 1.44 0.86
CA PHE A 84 4.36 1.80 0.50
C PHE A 84 3.35 1.04 1.37
N VAL A 85 2.59 1.76 2.20
CA VAL A 85 1.64 1.17 3.16
C VAL A 85 0.20 1.40 2.67
N CYS A 86 -0.56 0.33 2.49
CA CYS A 86 -1.97 0.37 2.14
C CYS A 86 -2.82 -0.01 3.37
N GLU A 87 -3.39 0.98 4.04
CA GLU A 87 -4.40 0.76 5.08
C GLU A 87 -5.75 0.38 4.44
N GLU A 88 -6.48 -0.54 5.05
CA GLU A 88 -7.75 -1.05 4.52
C GLU A 88 -7.57 -1.70 3.13
N ALA A 89 -6.49 -2.47 2.97
CA ALA A 89 -6.04 -2.99 1.66
C ALA A 89 -7.12 -3.75 0.87
N HIS A 90 -8.08 -4.37 1.56
CA HIS A 90 -9.21 -5.05 0.92
C HIS A 90 -10.15 -4.10 0.14
N ARG A 91 -10.10 -2.78 0.37
CA ARG A 91 -10.84 -1.78 -0.43
C ARG A 91 -10.22 -1.52 -1.80
N TYR A 92 -8.90 -1.67 -1.94
CA TYR A 92 -8.18 -1.33 -3.19
C TYR A 92 -7.77 -2.57 -3.97
N VAL A 93 -7.47 -3.67 -3.27
CA VAL A 93 -6.97 -4.92 -3.87
C VAL A 93 -7.86 -6.09 -3.42
N PRO A 94 -9.17 -6.04 -3.71
CA PRO A 94 -10.08 -7.07 -3.24
C PRO A 94 -9.86 -8.39 -3.97
N ASN A 95 -10.30 -9.51 -3.41
CA ASN A 95 -10.25 -10.85 -4.02
C ASN A 95 -11.32 -11.07 -5.11
N ARG A 96 -11.82 -10.00 -5.73
CA ARG A 96 -12.88 -10.00 -6.75
C ARG A 96 -12.35 -9.31 -7.99
N GLY A 97 -12.63 -9.89 -9.16
CA GLY A 97 -12.10 -9.48 -10.44
C GLY A 97 -12.90 -8.37 -11.13
N ASP A 98 -13.50 -7.45 -10.39
CA ASP A 98 -14.26 -6.36 -11.00
C ASP A 98 -13.30 -5.41 -11.74
N ALA A 99 -13.66 -4.98 -12.95
CA ALA A 99 -12.82 -4.15 -13.81
C ALA A 99 -12.32 -2.86 -13.12
N GLN A 100 -13.10 -2.31 -12.19
CA GLN A 100 -12.74 -1.12 -11.41
C GLN A 100 -11.49 -1.30 -10.51
N TYR A 101 -11.14 -2.54 -10.14
CA TYR A 101 -9.99 -2.85 -9.29
C TYR A 101 -8.77 -3.37 -10.07
N GLU A 102 -8.93 -3.70 -11.35
CA GLU A 102 -7.88 -4.35 -12.15
C GLU A 102 -6.59 -3.52 -12.19
N VAL A 103 -6.72 -2.20 -12.33
CA VAL A 103 -5.58 -1.27 -12.35
C VAL A 103 -4.78 -1.33 -11.04
N ALA A 104 -5.49 -1.33 -9.92
CA ALA A 104 -4.92 -1.37 -8.57
C ALA A 104 -4.28 -2.74 -8.30
N GLN A 105 -5.01 -3.83 -8.57
CA GLN A 105 -4.52 -5.19 -8.44
C GLN A 105 -3.27 -5.43 -9.27
N SER A 106 -3.28 -5.04 -10.54
CA SER A 106 -2.12 -5.18 -11.43
C SER A 106 -0.89 -4.42 -10.89
N ALA A 107 -1.09 -3.17 -10.47
CA ALA A 107 -0.03 -2.34 -9.94
C ALA A 107 0.56 -2.91 -8.63
N VAL A 108 -0.31 -3.24 -7.67
CA VAL A 108 0.10 -3.75 -6.35
C VAL A 108 0.71 -5.13 -6.46
N ARG A 109 0.18 -6.02 -7.31
CA ARG A 109 0.75 -7.34 -7.57
C ARG A 109 2.15 -7.25 -8.14
N ARG A 110 2.39 -6.33 -9.08
CA ARG A 110 3.74 -6.07 -9.61
C ARG A 110 4.68 -5.58 -8.52
N LEU A 111 4.20 -4.66 -7.69
CA LEU A 111 4.93 -4.11 -6.55
C LEU A 111 5.34 -5.23 -5.55
N ALA A 112 4.41 -6.13 -5.23
CA ALA A 112 4.66 -7.26 -4.35
C ALA A 112 5.70 -8.24 -4.91
N ARG A 113 5.69 -8.49 -6.23
CA ARG A 113 6.61 -9.41 -6.90
C ARG A 113 8.02 -8.84 -7.11
N GLU A 114 8.09 -7.58 -7.56
CA GLU A 114 9.33 -7.00 -8.08
C GLU A 114 9.86 -5.86 -7.23
N GLY A 115 9.03 -5.21 -6.40
CA GLY A 115 9.38 -3.98 -5.67
C GLY A 115 10.65 -4.12 -4.83
N ARG A 116 10.84 -5.28 -4.17
CA ARG A 116 12.03 -5.57 -3.36
C ARG A 116 13.35 -5.42 -4.14
N LYS A 117 13.37 -5.72 -5.44
CA LYS A 117 14.56 -5.56 -6.30
C LYS A 117 14.98 -4.08 -6.44
N TYR A 118 14.04 -3.16 -6.26
CA TYR A 118 14.21 -1.74 -6.50
C TYR A 118 14.16 -0.89 -5.21
N GLY A 119 14.27 -1.51 -4.03
CA GLY A 119 14.17 -0.79 -2.76
C GLY A 119 12.75 -0.29 -2.44
N LEU A 120 11.73 -0.89 -3.05
CA LEU A 120 10.32 -0.55 -2.84
C LEU A 120 9.59 -1.67 -2.12
N GLY A 121 9.36 -1.49 -0.81
CA GLY A 121 8.57 -2.38 0.02
C GLY A 121 7.07 -2.12 -0.10
N LEU A 122 6.27 -3.16 0.14
CA LEU A 122 4.81 -3.10 0.24
C LEU A 122 4.39 -3.61 1.61
N MET A 123 3.52 -2.87 2.29
CA MET A 123 2.85 -3.32 3.52
C MET A 123 1.35 -3.19 3.33
N LEU A 124 0.64 -4.30 3.55
CA LEU A 124 -0.82 -4.35 3.51
C LEU A 124 -1.36 -4.46 4.92
N VAL A 125 -2.28 -3.58 5.27
CA VAL A 125 -2.96 -3.60 6.58
C VAL A 125 -4.45 -3.78 6.32
N SER A 126 -5.04 -4.81 6.92
CA SER A 126 -6.47 -5.10 6.78
C SER A 126 -6.95 -5.96 7.95
N GLN A 127 -8.17 -5.71 8.37
CA GLN A 127 -8.97 -6.51 9.28
C GLN A 127 -9.70 -7.68 8.59
N ARG A 128 -9.78 -7.67 7.26
CA ARG A 128 -10.35 -8.76 6.43
C ARG A 128 -9.29 -9.31 5.47
N PRO A 129 -8.37 -10.16 5.94
CA PRO A 129 -7.34 -10.73 5.07
C PRO A 129 -7.95 -11.62 3.97
N SER A 130 -9.05 -12.33 4.23
CA SER A 130 -9.73 -13.17 3.24
C SER A 130 -10.32 -12.41 2.04
N ASP A 131 -10.57 -11.11 2.23
CA ASP A 131 -11.09 -10.23 1.18
C ASP A 131 -10.00 -9.63 0.29
N ILE A 132 -8.71 -9.85 0.59
CA ILE A 132 -7.59 -9.38 -0.25
C ILE A 132 -7.27 -10.43 -1.31
N GLU A 133 -6.86 -9.97 -2.49
CA GLU A 133 -6.41 -10.84 -3.57
C GLU A 133 -5.25 -11.77 -3.13
N GLY A 134 -5.48 -13.09 -3.24
CA GLY A 134 -4.57 -14.10 -2.71
C GLY A 134 -3.18 -14.13 -3.35
N THR A 135 -3.01 -13.66 -4.60
CA THR A 135 -1.67 -13.61 -5.20
C THR A 135 -0.82 -12.55 -4.53
N VAL A 136 -1.33 -11.35 -4.27
CA VAL A 136 -0.59 -10.31 -3.55
C VAL A 136 -0.22 -10.79 -2.14
N ILE A 137 -1.16 -11.42 -1.44
CA ILE A 137 -0.92 -12.00 -0.11
C ILE A 137 0.20 -13.05 -0.15
N SER A 138 0.19 -13.96 -1.13
CA SER A 138 1.21 -15.00 -1.27
C SER A 138 2.64 -14.49 -1.47
N GLN A 139 2.80 -13.23 -1.91
CA GLN A 139 4.11 -12.61 -2.09
C GLN A 139 4.61 -11.89 -0.82
N CYS A 140 3.79 -11.84 0.24
CA CYS A 140 4.19 -11.23 1.51
C CYS A 140 5.07 -12.19 2.30
N ASN A 141 6.33 -11.81 2.49
CA ASN A 141 7.32 -12.63 3.24
C ASN A 141 7.24 -12.44 4.76
N SER A 142 6.65 -11.34 5.23
CA SER A 142 6.57 -11.00 6.64
C SER A 142 5.12 -10.78 7.04
N TRP A 143 4.75 -11.37 8.17
CA TRP A 143 3.37 -11.41 8.64
C TRP A 143 3.32 -10.91 10.09
N LEU A 144 2.44 -9.93 10.32
CA LEU A 144 2.06 -9.50 11.65
C LEU A 144 0.57 -9.77 11.79
N VAL A 145 0.24 -10.88 12.46
CA VAL A 145 -1.15 -11.32 12.62
C VAL A 145 -1.57 -11.04 14.06
N LEU A 146 -2.55 -10.16 14.20
CA LEU A 146 -3.19 -9.86 15.48
C LEU A 146 -4.42 -10.74 15.66
N ARG A 147 -5.21 -10.47 16.72
CA ARG A 147 -6.40 -11.26 17.02
C ARG A 147 -7.36 -11.31 15.83
N LEU A 148 -7.60 -12.52 15.31
CA LEU A 148 -8.63 -12.81 14.33
C LEU A 148 -9.76 -13.57 15.03
N SER A 149 -11.00 -13.08 14.93
CA SER A 149 -12.16 -13.72 15.56
C SER A 149 -12.96 -14.60 14.59
N ASN A 150 -12.83 -14.35 13.29
CA ASN A 150 -13.52 -15.08 12.23
C ASN A 150 -12.72 -16.31 11.80
N SER A 151 -13.34 -17.50 11.80
CA SER A 151 -12.70 -18.74 11.38
C SER A 151 -12.27 -18.71 9.91
N ALA A 152 -13.04 -18.05 9.04
CA ALA A 152 -12.68 -17.93 7.63
C ALA A 152 -11.38 -17.12 7.43
N ASP A 153 -11.16 -16.06 8.21
CA ASP A 153 -9.93 -15.28 8.16
C ASP A 153 -8.75 -16.04 8.77
N GLN A 154 -8.98 -16.81 9.85
CA GLN A 154 -7.95 -17.68 10.44
C GLN A 154 -7.51 -18.77 9.45
N ASP A 155 -8.46 -19.44 8.82
CA ASP A 155 -8.20 -20.47 7.81
C ASP A 155 -7.54 -19.90 6.55
N HIS A 156 -7.88 -18.66 6.19
CA HIS A 156 -7.25 -17.99 5.07
C HIS A 156 -5.78 -17.70 5.38
N VAL A 157 -5.49 -17.10 6.54
CA VAL A 157 -4.13 -16.79 6.96
C VAL A 157 -3.30 -18.05 7.19
N SER A 158 -3.87 -19.11 7.76
CA SER A 158 -3.15 -20.37 8.01
C SER A 158 -2.57 -21.01 6.75
N ARG A 159 -3.23 -20.82 5.59
CA ARG A 159 -2.75 -21.32 4.28
C ARG A 159 -1.53 -20.60 3.74
N PHE A 160 -1.27 -19.37 4.18
CA PHE A 160 -0.13 -18.57 3.71
C PHE A 160 1.02 -18.53 4.72
N LEU A 161 0.78 -18.93 5.96
CA LEU A 161 1.84 -19.07 6.95
C LEU A 161 2.63 -20.37 6.71
N PRO A 162 3.96 -20.39 6.95
CA PRO A 162 4.74 -21.61 6.89
C PRO A 162 4.17 -22.70 7.82
N ASP A 163 4.28 -23.97 7.44
CA ASP A 163 3.73 -25.11 8.21
C ASP A 163 4.19 -25.14 9.68
N SER A 164 5.40 -24.64 9.96
CA SER A 164 5.94 -24.50 11.32
C SER A 164 5.17 -23.51 12.21
N GLN A 165 4.40 -22.60 11.62
CA GLN A 165 3.59 -21.58 12.28
C GLN A 165 2.08 -21.82 12.13
N ALA A 166 1.66 -22.76 11.27
CA ALA A 166 0.26 -23.10 11.07
C ALA A 166 -0.43 -23.56 12.37
N GLY A 167 0.28 -24.26 13.26
CA GLY A 167 -0.23 -24.66 14.58
C GLY A 167 -0.50 -23.49 15.54
N MET A 168 0.10 -22.31 15.31
CA MET A 168 -0.11 -21.10 16.12
C MET A 168 -1.37 -20.32 15.71
N THR A 169 -1.97 -20.65 14.56
CA THR A 169 -3.14 -19.92 14.04
C THR A 169 -4.36 -20.04 14.97
N GLY A 170 -4.55 -21.19 15.63
CA GLY A 170 -5.59 -21.38 16.64
C GLY A 170 -5.43 -20.46 17.86
N MET A 171 -4.20 -20.06 18.19
CA MET A 171 -3.90 -19.14 19.29
C MET A 171 -4.20 -17.67 18.94
N LEU A 172 -4.37 -17.32 17.66
CA LEU A 172 -4.69 -15.95 17.24
C LEU A 172 -5.99 -15.46 17.86
N SER A 173 -6.98 -16.35 18.04
CA SER A 173 -8.24 -16.04 18.70
C SER A 173 -8.08 -15.66 20.19
N SER A 174 -7.03 -16.16 20.83
CA SER A 174 -6.72 -16.00 22.26
C SER A 174 -5.82 -14.80 22.56
N LEU A 175 -5.29 -14.12 21.54
CA LEU A 175 -4.45 -12.95 21.73
C LEU A 175 -5.21 -11.84 22.47
N PRO A 176 -4.58 -11.20 23.49
CA PRO A 176 -5.23 -10.16 24.26
C PRO A 176 -5.60 -8.98 23.35
N VAL A 177 -6.83 -8.48 23.54
CA VAL A 177 -7.25 -7.25 22.85
C VAL A 177 -6.43 -6.10 23.45
N ARG A 178 -5.58 -5.48 22.63
CA ARG A 178 -5.04 -4.16 23.01
C ARG A 178 -6.22 -3.21 23.08
N LYS A 179 -6.49 -2.69 24.28
CA LYS A 179 -7.42 -1.58 24.45
C LYS A 179 -6.91 -0.40 23.60
N PRO A 180 -7.77 0.28 22.84
CA PRO A 180 -7.36 1.50 22.15
C PRO A 180 -6.87 2.50 23.19
N CYS A 181 -5.66 3.01 22.99
CA CYS A 181 -5.17 4.18 23.73
C CYS A 181 -5.84 5.41 23.10
N LEU A 182 -7.06 5.72 23.55
CA LEU A 182 -7.73 7.01 23.35
C LEU A 182 -8.06 7.59 24.72
#